data_AF-A0A564Q3P9-F1
#
_entry.id   AF-A0A564Q3P9-F1
#
_cell.length_a   1.000
_cell.length_b   1.000
_cell.length_c   1.000
_cell.angle_alpha   90.00
_cell.angle_beta   90.00
_cell.angle_gamma   90.00
#
_symmetry.space_group_name_H-M   'P 1'
#
loop_
_entity.id
_entity.type
_entity.pdbx_description
1 polymer ?
#
loop_
_entity_poly.entity_id
_entity_poly.type
_entity_poly.pdbx_seq_one_letter_code
_entity_poly.pdbx_strand_id
1 'polypeptide(L)'
;MKEKKERYLTTNQGVPITDNQNSLTVGERGPVLLQDVQFIEKMAHFDRERIPERVVHAKGAGAHGYFRVYKSMEPYTKAKFIQDPDKKTPVFVRFSTVTGGRGSADTVRDPRGFAVKFYTEEGNYDLVGNNLPVFFIRDAIKFPDMVHAFKGAPNSNIPSASSAHNRFWDFISLTPESTHMITWLFSDRGTPKSYRMQEGFGVNTYVWVNAEGKAMYAKYHWKPKLGVHNIDRHEAARLAGGDPDYLTRDLWDTIASGEEVEYELNVQLMDIADELKQNFDPLDATKTWPEDKFPLMPVGKMVLNRNPENFFAEVEQAAFCPASIVPGIEFSDDKLLQGRTFSYNDTQRYRLGANYLQLSINRPLVPVDNNQRDGAMQSGSFSGPVNYEPNSLAGGMPMEAPAGTSRVYRVEGEVTRRKMGITNDFEQAGERYRSLSKMDQEHLVDNLIADLMHIDKPIQQRVIDNLTKADPELGRSVAEGLKFEME
;
A
#
# COMPACT_ATOMS: atom_id res chain seq x y z
N MET A 1 -14.06 -36.47 17.41
CA MET A 1 -15.05 -35.98 16.43
C MET A 1 -15.93 -34.95 17.13
N LYS A 2 -15.89 -33.66 16.76
CA LYS A 2 -16.95 -32.74 17.18
C LYS A 2 -18.23 -33.19 16.46
N GLU A 3 -19.31 -33.46 17.19
CA GLU A 3 -20.62 -33.74 16.60
C GLU A 3 -20.91 -32.68 15.52
N LYS A 4 -21.13 -33.12 14.28
CA LYS A 4 -21.66 -32.24 13.23
C LYS A 4 -23.09 -31.90 13.63
N LYS A 5 -23.25 -30.81 14.40
CA LYS A 5 -24.56 -30.23 14.70
C LYS A 5 -25.28 -29.97 13.37
N GLU A 6 -26.50 -30.47 13.20
CA GLU A 6 -27.33 -30.13 12.05
C GLU A 6 -27.45 -28.60 11.97
N ARG A 7 -27.23 -28.04 10.78
CA ARG A 7 -27.34 -26.61 10.49
C ARG A 7 -28.38 -26.42 9.40
N TYR A 8 -29.48 -25.76 9.74
CA TYR A 8 -30.51 -25.39 8.77
C TYR A 8 -30.20 -24.01 8.18
N LEU A 9 -30.63 -23.78 6.94
CA LEU A 9 -30.58 -22.46 6.33
C LEU A 9 -31.54 -21.52 7.11
N THR A 10 -31.15 -20.27 7.31
CA THR A 10 -31.97 -19.28 8.00
C THR A 10 -31.97 -17.94 7.27
N THR A 11 -32.98 -17.11 7.56
CA THR A 11 -32.94 -15.66 7.31
C THR A 11 -31.90 -14.97 8.21
N ASN A 12 -31.61 -13.69 7.97
CA ASN A 12 -30.72 -12.91 8.84
C ASN A 12 -31.30 -12.66 10.24
N GLN A 13 -32.62 -12.83 10.40
CA GLN A 13 -33.30 -12.84 11.71
C GLN A 13 -33.27 -14.22 12.40
N GLY A 14 -32.61 -15.22 11.80
CA GLY A 14 -32.48 -16.57 12.35
C GLY A 14 -33.70 -17.47 12.15
N VAL A 15 -34.65 -17.10 11.27
CA VAL A 15 -35.84 -17.92 10.97
C VAL A 15 -35.45 -19.06 10.03
N PRO A 16 -35.75 -20.34 10.35
CA PRO A 16 -35.45 -21.47 9.46
C PRO A 16 -36.14 -21.35 8.10
N ILE A 17 -35.40 -21.64 7.03
CA ILE A 17 -35.88 -21.66 5.65
C ILE A 17 -36.22 -23.09 5.23
N THR A 18 -37.46 -23.31 4.82
CA THR A 18 -37.97 -24.61 4.36
C THR A 18 -37.87 -24.81 2.85
N ASP A 19 -37.97 -23.73 2.06
CA ASP A 19 -37.80 -23.73 0.60
C ASP A 19 -36.99 -22.49 0.18
N ASN A 20 -35.84 -22.70 -0.47
CA ASN A 20 -34.97 -21.64 -1.00
C ASN A 20 -34.88 -21.68 -2.54
N GLN A 21 -35.76 -22.44 -3.18
CA GLN A 21 -35.79 -22.64 -4.63
C GLN A 21 -36.90 -21.81 -5.28
N ASN A 22 -37.95 -21.46 -4.52
CA ASN A 22 -39.15 -20.81 -5.05
C ASN A 22 -39.51 -19.55 -4.26
N SER A 23 -40.14 -18.59 -4.95
CA SER A 23 -40.85 -17.47 -4.32
C SER A 23 -42.27 -17.88 -3.93
N LEU A 24 -42.85 -17.18 -2.95
CA LEU A 24 -44.25 -17.32 -2.59
C LEU A 24 -45.15 -16.67 -3.65
N THR A 25 -45.99 -17.47 -4.31
CA THR A 25 -46.86 -17.04 -5.42
C THR A 25 -48.33 -17.42 -5.21
N VAL A 26 -49.25 -16.85 -6.00
CA VAL A 26 -50.65 -17.31 -6.08
C VAL A 26 -50.74 -18.58 -6.93
N GLY A 27 -50.55 -19.74 -6.31
CA GLY A 27 -50.42 -21.01 -7.03
C GLY A 27 -49.13 -21.08 -7.86
N GLU A 28 -48.90 -22.21 -8.54
CA GLU A 28 -47.62 -22.50 -9.21
C GLU A 28 -47.25 -21.49 -10.31
N ARG A 29 -48.23 -20.84 -10.95
CA ARG A 29 -48.03 -19.94 -12.11
C ARG A 29 -48.54 -18.51 -11.88
N GLY A 30 -48.85 -18.15 -10.64
CA GLY A 30 -49.36 -16.82 -10.30
C GLY A 30 -48.26 -15.80 -9.99
N PRO A 31 -48.64 -14.54 -9.72
CA PRO A 31 -47.70 -13.49 -9.33
C PRO A 31 -47.03 -13.79 -7.98
N VAL A 32 -45.79 -13.32 -7.82
CA VAL A 32 -45.07 -13.30 -6.54
C VAL A 32 -45.75 -12.33 -5.57
N LEU A 33 -45.85 -12.73 -4.30
CA LEU A 33 -46.48 -11.93 -3.26
C LEU A 33 -45.44 -11.08 -2.53
N LEU A 34 -45.74 -9.80 -2.31
CA LEU A 34 -44.89 -8.87 -1.54
C LEU A 34 -44.73 -9.28 -0.05
N GLN A 35 -45.53 -10.22 0.44
CA GLN A 35 -45.37 -10.75 1.80
C GLN A 35 -44.28 -11.83 1.91
N ASP A 36 -43.61 -12.19 0.80
CA ASP A 36 -42.45 -13.08 0.80
C ASP A 36 -41.21 -12.38 1.39
N VAL A 37 -41.17 -12.31 2.72
CA VAL A 37 -40.09 -11.65 3.46
C VAL A 37 -38.73 -12.34 3.25
N GLN A 38 -38.71 -13.65 2.97
CA GLN A 38 -37.47 -14.38 2.66
C GLN A 38 -36.90 -13.94 1.32
N PHE A 39 -37.72 -13.89 0.27
CA PHE A 39 -37.31 -13.38 -1.04
C PHE A 39 -36.81 -11.94 -0.94
N ILE A 40 -37.56 -11.07 -0.27
CA ILE A 40 -37.23 -9.65 -0.14
C ILE A 40 -35.90 -9.46 0.59
N GLU A 41 -35.69 -10.14 1.73
CA GLU A 41 -34.46 -10.00 2.51
C GLU A 41 -33.24 -10.50 1.72
N LYS A 42 -33.36 -11.66 1.07
CA LYS A 42 -32.27 -12.26 0.26
C LYS A 42 -31.86 -11.35 -0.90
N MET A 43 -32.84 -10.85 -1.66
CA MET A 43 -32.58 -9.93 -2.77
C MET A 43 -32.01 -8.60 -2.26
N ALA A 44 -32.58 -8.05 -1.17
CA ALA A 44 -32.12 -6.78 -0.62
C ALA A 44 -30.66 -6.84 -0.13
N HIS A 45 -30.22 -7.96 0.42
CA HIS A 45 -28.81 -8.17 0.78
C HIS A 45 -27.94 -8.25 -0.48
N PHE A 46 -28.32 -9.09 -1.46
CA PHE A 46 -27.58 -9.25 -2.72
C PHE A 46 -27.35 -7.91 -3.43
N ASP A 47 -28.40 -7.09 -3.54
CA ASP A 47 -28.35 -5.78 -4.20
C ASP A 47 -27.34 -4.80 -3.55
N ARG A 48 -26.93 -5.06 -2.31
CA ARG A 48 -26.07 -4.19 -1.48
C ARG A 48 -24.73 -4.82 -1.11
N GLU A 49 -24.32 -5.88 -1.78
CA GLU A 49 -23.04 -6.55 -1.50
C GLU A 49 -21.80 -5.73 -1.88
N ARG A 50 -21.92 -4.79 -2.83
CA ARG A 50 -20.76 -4.03 -3.33
C ARG A 50 -20.57 -2.75 -2.52
N ILE A 51 -19.36 -2.58 -2.00
CA ILE A 51 -18.87 -1.32 -1.43
C ILE A 51 -17.97 -0.61 -2.45
N PRO A 52 -17.70 0.71 -2.29
CA PRO A 52 -16.69 1.38 -3.08
C PRO A 52 -15.35 0.64 -3.03
N GLU A 53 -14.69 0.52 -4.18
CA GLU A 53 -13.32 0.03 -4.21
C GLU A 53 -12.35 1.08 -3.64
N ARG A 54 -11.09 0.67 -3.40
CA ARG A 54 -10.04 1.63 -3.05
C ARG A 54 -9.79 2.56 -4.24
N VAL A 55 -9.63 3.86 -3.99
CA VAL A 55 -9.37 4.86 -5.05
C VAL A 55 -8.09 4.54 -5.85
N VAL A 56 -7.09 3.96 -5.21
CA VAL A 56 -5.89 3.35 -5.81
C VAL A 56 -5.65 2.00 -5.13
N HIS A 57 -4.90 1.12 -5.76
CA HIS A 57 -4.60 -0.21 -5.24
C HIS A 57 -5.84 -1.11 -5.06
N ALA A 58 -6.80 -0.99 -5.98
CA ALA A 58 -8.07 -1.70 -5.91
C ALA A 58 -7.91 -3.22 -6.12
N LYS A 59 -7.17 -3.65 -7.14
CA LYS A 59 -6.78 -5.05 -7.35
C LYS A 59 -5.69 -5.45 -6.37
N GLY A 60 -5.88 -6.55 -5.64
CA GLY A 60 -4.87 -7.05 -4.72
C GLY A 60 -5.28 -8.32 -3.97
N ALA A 61 -4.28 -8.95 -3.35
CA ALA A 61 -4.40 -10.19 -2.59
C ALA A 61 -3.82 -9.98 -1.19
N GLY A 62 -4.29 -10.75 -0.20
CA GLY A 62 -3.78 -10.63 1.16
C GLY A 62 -3.68 -11.96 1.89
N ALA A 63 -2.83 -11.99 2.91
CA ALA A 63 -2.57 -13.17 3.72
C ALA A 63 -2.20 -12.78 5.16
N HIS A 64 -2.48 -13.70 6.09
CA HIS A 64 -2.10 -13.59 7.49
C HIS A 64 -0.72 -14.21 7.73
N GLY A 65 -0.10 -13.76 8.81
CA GLY A 65 1.21 -14.24 9.20
C GLY A 65 1.64 -13.75 10.57
N TYR A 66 2.95 -13.76 10.79
CA TYR A 66 3.59 -13.16 11.95
C TYR A 66 4.93 -12.52 11.59
N PHE A 67 5.32 -11.52 12.38
CA PHE A 67 6.64 -10.92 12.39
C PHE A 67 7.38 -11.27 13.68
N ARG A 68 8.70 -11.46 13.59
CA ARG A 68 9.58 -11.68 14.73
C ARG A 68 10.89 -10.93 14.54
N VAL A 69 11.26 -10.10 15.50
CA VAL A 69 12.54 -9.40 15.52
C VAL A 69 13.70 -10.37 15.76
N TYR A 70 14.88 -10.10 15.22
CA TYR A 70 16.07 -10.94 15.45
C TYR A 70 16.77 -10.59 16.76
N LYS A 71 16.87 -9.29 17.06
CA LYS A 71 17.48 -8.73 18.26
C LYS A 71 16.72 -7.47 18.64
N SER A 72 16.78 -7.10 19.92
CA SER A 72 16.17 -5.86 20.38
C SER A 72 16.67 -4.65 19.59
N MET A 73 15.75 -3.80 19.16
CA MET A 73 16.02 -2.50 18.51
C MET A 73 16.01 -1.33 19.51
N GLU A 74 16.04 -1.62 20.81
CA GLU A 74 16.07 -0.66 21.92
C GLU A 74 17.00 0.55 21.71
N PRO A 75 18.24 0.41 21.17
CA PRO A 75 19.12 1.57 20.97
C PRO A 75 18.54 2.64 20.05
N TYR A 76 17.58 2.27 19.19
CA TYR A 76 17.06 3.11 18.13
C TYR A 76 15.58 3.47 18.32
N THR A 77 14.79 2.57 18.91
CA THR A 77 13.34 2.76 19.06
C THR A 77 12.80 2.06 20.30
N LYS A 78 11.80 2.68 20.94
CA LYS A 78 11.03 2.09 22.05
C LYS A 78 9.82 1.26 21.60
N ALA A 79 9.61 1.07 20.29
CA ALA A 79 8.45 0.36 19.76
C ALA A 79 8.44 -1.10 20.21
N LYS A 80 7.42 -1.51 20.97
CA LYS A 80 7.45 -2.77 21.73
C LYS A 80 7.55 -4.05 20.88
N PHE A 81 7.01 -4.04 19.66
CA PHE A 81 6.98 -5.21 18.77
C PHE A 81 8.34 -5.62 18.20
N ILE A 82 9.39 -4.79 18.38
CA ILE A 82 10.76 -5.00 17.91
C ILE A 82 11.79 -5.00 19.05
N GLN A 83 11.37 -5.37 20.27
CA GLN A 83 12.25 -5.47 21.44
C GLN A 83 12.64 -6.91 21.80
N ASP A 84 11.69 -7.84 21.68
CA ASP A 84 11.84 -9.20 22.21
C ASP A 84 11.87 -10.23 21.06
N PRO A 85 13.01 -10.92 20.81
CA PRO A 85 13.13 -11.90 19.74
C PRO A 85 12.32 -13.18 19.97
N ASP A 86 11.83 -13.43 21.18
CA ASP A 86 10.98 -14.59 21.48
C ASP A 86 9.50 -14.33 21.17
N LYS A 87 9.11 -13.07 20.96
CA LYS A 87 7.73 -12.69 20.66
C LYS A 87 7.43 -12.66 19.17
N LYS A 88 6.28 -13.22 18.83
CA LYS A 88 5.68 -13.13 17.49
C LYS A 88 4.57 -12.09 17.50
N THR A 89 4.69 -11.09 16.65
CA THR A 89 3.64 -10.09 16.41
C THR A 89 2.78 -10.56 15.24
N PRO A 90 1.47 -10.82 15.41
CA PRO A 90 0.60 -11.17 14.30
C PRO A 90 0.62 -10.07 13.22
N VAL A 91 0.55 -10.46 11.96
CA VAL A 91 0.45 -9.51 10.84
C VAL A 91 -0.64 -9.90 9.84
N PHE A 92 -1.15 -8.90 9.14
CA PHE A 92 -1.89 -9.08 7.91
C PHE A 92 -1.24 -8.27 6.80
N VAL A 93 -0.98 -8.89 5.66
CA VAL A 93 -0.33 -8.26 4.50
C VAL A 93 -1.31 -8.19 3.34
N ARG A 94 -1.29 -7.08 2.62
CA ARG A 94 -1.97 -6.93 1.34
C ARG A 94 -1.01 -6.44 0.27
N PHE A 95 -0.92 -7.20 -0.81
CA PHE A 95 -0.26 -6.83 -2.06
C PHE A 95 -1.30 -6.31 -3.05
N SER A 96 -0.89 -5.47 -4.01
CA SER A 96 -1.80 -4.88 -4.98
C SER A 96 -1.07 -4.29 -6.17
N THR A 97 -1.76 -4.07 -7.29
CA THR A 97 -1.36 -3.07 -8.31
C THR A 97 -1.72 -1.66 -7.80
N VAL A 98 -1.71 -0.61 -8.63
CA VAL A 98 -2.05 0.78 -8.25
C VAL A 98 -3.25 1.32 -9.04
N THR A 99 -3.15 1.33 -10.37
CA THR A 99 -4.03 2.14 -11.24
C THR A 99 -5.30 1.42 -11.63
N GLY A 100 -5.24 0.10 -11.77
CA GLY A 100 -6.36 -0.75 -12.16
C GLY A 100 -7.43 -0.89 -11.07
N GLY A 101 -8.70 -1.00 -11.51
CA GLY A 101 -9.83 -1.34 -10.65
C GLY A 101 -9.78 -2.80 -10.17
N ARG A 102 -10.72 -3.20 -9.31
CA ARG A 102 -10.75 -4.54 -8.68
C ARG A 102 -10.70 -5.72 -9.66
N GLY A 103 -11.24 -5.56 -10.86
CA GLY A 103 -11.27 -6.58 -11.92
C GLY A 103 -10.10 -6.54 -12.90
N SER A 104 -9.09 -5.70 -12.68
CA SER A 104 -7.89 -5.65 -13.53
C SER A 104 -6.98 -6.88 -13.35
N ALA A 105 -6.01 -7.04 -14.25
CA ALA A 105 -5.08 -8.18 -14.21
C ALA A 105 -3.87 -7.92 -13.29
N ASP A 106 -3.38 -8.98 -12.66
CA ASP A 106 -2.25 -8.93 -11.71
C ASP A 106 -0.90 -8.58 -12.37
N THR A 107 -0.70 -8.95 -13.63
CA THR A 107 0.59 -8.88 -14.32
C THR A 107 0.81 -7.61 -15.14
N VAL A 108 -0.09 -6.61 -15.05
CA VAL A 108 0.10 -5.31 -15.73
C VAL A 108 1.39 -4.61 -15.26
N ARG A 109 2.03 -3.79 -16.11
CA ARG A 109 3.16 -2.95 -15.68
C ARG A 109 2.63 -1.82 -14.78
N ASP A 110 2.98 -1.85 -13.51
CA ASP A 110 2.48 -0.92 -12.48
C ASP A 110 3.40 -1.02 -11.24
N PRO A 111 3.48 -0.04 -10.34
CA PRO A 111 4.04 -0.31 -9.02
C PRO A 111 3.16 -1.36 -8.32
N ARG A 112 3.73 -2.09 -7.36
CA ARG A 112 2.97 -2.97 -6.48
C ARG A 112 2.92 -2.39 -5.08
N GLY A 113 1.72 -2.27 -4.52
CA GLY A 113 1.54 -2.00 -3.10
C GLY A 113 2.02 -3.17 -2.26
N PHE A 114 2.67 -2.86 -1.14
CA PHE A 114 3.10 -3.82 -0.12
C PHE A 114 2.76 -3.23 1.25
N ALA A 115 1.53 -3.48 1.71
CA ALA A 115 1.03 -2.96 2.98
C ALA A 115 1.04 -4.05 4.06
N VAL A 116 1.66 -3.75 5.20
CA VAL A 116 1.77 -4.67 6.36
C VAL A 116 1.11 -4.02 7.57
N LYS A 117 0.12 -4.69 8.16
CA LYS A 117 -0.48 -4.33 9.45
C LYS A 117 0.11 -5.23 10.52
N PHE A 118 0.70 -4.64 11.55
CA PHE A 118 1.21 -5.30 12.74
C PHE A 118 0.20 -5.11 13.86
N TYR A 119 -0.29 -6.22 14.42
CA TYR A 119 -1.17 -6.20 15.59
C TYR A 119 -0.32 -6.25 16.85
N THR A 120 0.24 -5.10 17.25
CA THR A 120 1.22 -5.02 18.35
C THR A 120 0.56 -4.98 19.73
N GLU A 121 1.37 -5.15 20.77
CA GLU A 121 0.97 -4.98 22.17
C GLU A 121 0.62 -3.52 22.55
N GLU A 122 0.88 -2.55 21.66
CA GLU A 122 0.65 -1.12 21.88
C GLU A 122 -0.30 -0.52 20.83
N GLY A 123 -1.09 -1.37 20.18
CA GLY A 123 -2.01 -0.98 19.11
C GLY A 123 -1.53 -1.44 17.72
N ASN A 124 -2.27 -1.05 16.68
CA ASN A 124 -1.91 -1.41 15.32
C ASN A 124 -0.85 -0.46 14.77
N TYR A 125 0.21 -1.01 14.18
CA TYR A 125 1.17 -0.28 13.37
C TYR A 125 1.01 -0.70 11.90
N ASP A 126 0.90 0.25 10.98
CA ASP A 126 0.84 -0.06 9.55
C ASP A 126 2.07 0.48 8.80
N LEU A 127 2.83 -0.41 8.17
CA LEU A 127 3.87 -0.06 7.22
C LEU A 127 3.30 -0.18 5.80
N VAL A 128 2.90 0.96 5.23
CA VAL A 128 2.22 1.03 3.93
C VAL A 128 3.20 1.42 2.84
N GLY A 129 3.82 0.41 2.23
CA GLY A 129 4.89 0.56 1.24
C GLY A 129 4.51 0.18 -0.19
N ASN A 130 5.52 0.20 -1.06
CA ASN A 130 5.48 -0.30 -2.44
C ASN A 130 6.66 -1.25 -2.71
N ASN A 131 6.64 -1.98 -3.82
CA ASN A 131 7.75 -2.82 -4.26
C ASN A 131 8.90 -2.04 -4.93
N LEU A 132 8.72 -0.74 -5.15
CA LEU A 132 9.73 0.18 -5.69
C LEU A 132 10.13 1.18 -4.59
N PRO A 133 11.42 1.59 -4.50
CA PRO A 133 11.95 2.31 -3.34
C PRO A 133 11.66 3.81 -3.32
N VAL A 134 11.12 4.35 -4.41
CA VAL A 134 10.82 5.77 -4.60
C VAL A 134 9.40 5.96 -5.11
N PHE A 135 8.93 7.21 -5.14
CA PHE A 135 7.64 7.59 -5.68
C PHE A 135 7.77 8.53 -6.89
N PHE A 136 6.67 8.75 -7.61
CA PHE A 136 6.66 9.63 -8.80
C PHE A 136 6.70 11.12 -8.46
N ILE A 137 6.23 11.50 -7.27
CA ILE A 137 6.03 12.88 -6.85
C ILE A 137 6.58 13.10 -5.44
N ARG A 138 6.93 14.36 -5.14
CA ARG A 138 7.48 14.78 -3.84
C ARG A 138 6.45 15.21 -2.83
N ASP A 139 5.34 15.76 -3.30
CA ASP A 139 4.35 16.42 -2.47
C ASP A 139 2.97 15.80 -2.67
N ALA A 140 2.32 15.43 -1.58
CA ALA A 140 1.02 14.78 -1.59
C ALA A 140 -0.07 15.61 -2.28
N ILE A 141 0.07 16.94 -2.36
CA ILE A 141 -0.91 17.78 -3.05
C ILE A 141 -1.04 17.43 -4.54
N LYS A 142 0.02 16.88 -5.16
CA LYS A 142 0.05 16.43 -6.55
C LYS A 142 -0.49 15.02 -6.76
N PHE A 143 -0.83 14.30 -5.69
CA PHE A 143 -1.31 12.91 -5.78
C PHE A 143 -2.58 12.77 -6.63
N PRO A 144 -3.61 13.64 -6.50
CA PRO A 144 -4.78 13.59 -7.38
C PRO A 144 -4.43 13.82 -8.84
N ASP A 145 -3.57 14.79 -9.16
CA ASP A 145 -3.15 15.07 -10.53
C ASP A 145 -2.45 13.87 -11.17
N MET A 146 -1.51 13.26 -10.44
CA MET A 146 -0.79 12.06 -10.87
C MET A 146 -1.76 10.89 -11.10
N VAL A 147 -2.61 10.56 -10.13
CA VAL A 147 -3.56 9.45 -10.24
C VAL A 147 -4.56 9.69 -11.37
N HIS A 148 -5.05 10.92 -11.53
CA HIS A 148 -5.93 11.27 -12.64
C HIS A 148 -5.24 11.06 -13.98
N ALA A 149 -3.98 11.45 -14.12
CA ALA A 149 -3.20 11.26 -15.33
C ALA A 149 -2.96 9.78 -15.67
N PHE A 150 -2.85 8.91 -14.65
CA PHE A 150 -2.55 7.49 -14.83
C PHE A 150 -3.80 6.62 -15.02
N LYS A 151 -4.98 7.09 -14.60
CA LYS A 151 -6.26 6.40 -14.82
C LYS A 151 -6.87 6.71 -16.17
N GLY A 152 -7.95 5.99 -16.51
CA GLY A 152 -8.74 6.22 -17.73
C GLY A 152 -9.19 7.68 -17.90
N ALA A 153 -9.23 8.13 -19.14
CA ALA A 153 -9.60 9.51 -19.48
C ALA A 153 -11.04 9.85 -19.02
N PRO A 154 -11.33 11.06 -18.53
CA PRO A 154 -12.66 11.39 -17.99
C PRO A 154 -13.78 11.36 -19.04
N ASN A 155 -13.45 11.48 -20.32
CA ASN A 155 -14.41 11.45 -21.42
C ASN A 155 -14.71 10.03 -21.94
N SER A 156 -13.75 9.09 -21.87
CA SER A 156 -13.86 7.75 -22.47
C SER A 156 -13.67 6.60 -21.48
N ASN A 157 -13.12 6.88 -20.30
CA ASN A 157 -12.66 5.92 -19.31
C ASN A 157 -11.62 4.91 -19.85
N ILE A 158 -10.79 5.33 -20.81
CA ILE A 158 -9.76 4.50 -21.46
C ILE A 158 -8.36 5.16 -21.27
N PRO A 159 -7.28 4.37 -21.10
CA PRO A 159 -7.27 2.92 -20.92
C PRO A 159 -7.55 2.51 -19.46
N SER A 160 -7.84 1.22 -19.25
CA SER A 160 -7.88 0.61 -17.92
C SER A 160 -6.53 -0.03 -17.62
N ALA A 161 -5.90 0.33 -16.49
CA ALA A 161 -4.68 -0.29 -15.97
C ALA A 161 -3.50 -0.36 -16.97
N SER A 162 -3.23 0.74 -17.69
CA SER A 162 -2.10 0.85 -18.62
C SER A 162 -1.54 2.27 -18.63
N SER A 163 -0.22 2.41 -18.72
CA SER A 163 0.51 3.68 -18.88
C SER A 163 0.66 4.11 -20.34
N ALA A 164 0.33 3.26 -21.32
CA ALA A 164 0.51 3.49 -22.74
C ALA A 164 -0.54 4.46 -23.34
N HIS A 165 -0.62 5.68 -22.81
CA HIS A 165 -1.51 6.73 -23.30
C HIS A 165 -0.98 8.15 -23.01
N ASN A 166 -1.42 9.12 -23.81
CA ASN A 166 -0.93 10.51 -23.76
C ASN A 166 -0.99 11.15 -22.36
N ARG A 167 -2.03 10.86 -21.57
CA ARG A 167 -2.23 11.51 -20.26
C ARG A 167 -1.15 11.12 -19.24
N PHE A 168 -0.78 9.84 -19.20
CA PHE A 168 0.30 9.36 -18.34
C PHE A 168 1.61 10.04 -18.72
N TRP A 169 1.98 9.93 -20.00
CA TRP A 169 3.26 10.42 -20.48
C TRP A 169 3.35 11.94 -20.51
N ASP A 170 2.26 12.67 -20.72
CA ASP A 170 2.24 14.13 -20.64
C ASP A 170 2.59 14.59 -19.22
N PHE A 171 1.91 14.03 -18.20
CA PHE A 171 2.20 14.34 -16.80
C PHE A 171 3.65 14.01 -16.44
N ILE A 172 4.13 12.80 -16.80
CA ILE A 172 5.51 12.37 -16.55
C ILE A 172 6.52 13.30 -17.24
N SER A 173 6.27 13.68 -18.49
CA SER A 173 7.16 14.57 -19.26
C SER A 173 7.30 15.97 -18.65
N LEU A 174 6.23 16.46 -17.99
CA LEU A 174 6.17 17.76 -17.32
C LEU A 174 6.55 17.68 -15.82
N THR A 175 6.81 16.48 -15.30
CA THR A 175 7.11 16.20 -13.89
C THR A 175 8.47 15.51 -13.80
N PRO A 176 9.59 16.23 -14.00
CA PRO A 176 10.93 15.62 -14.07
C PRO A 176 11.33 14.85 -12.80
N GLU A 177 10.73 15.16 -11.65
CA GLU A 177 10.96 14.40 -10.41
C GLU A 177 10.53 12.94 -10.47
N SER A 178 9.68 12.59 -11.44
CA SER A 178 9.26 11.22 -11.70
C SER A 178 10.28 10.38 -12.48
N THR A 179 11.31 11.00 -13.08
CA THR A 179 12.26 10.31 -13.96
C THR A 179 12.95 9.13 -13.27
N HIS A 180 13.33 9.27 -12.00
CA HIS A 180 13.89 8.16 -11.22
C HIS A 180 12.88 7.00 -11.10
N MET A 181 11.64 7.28 -10.73
CA MET A 181 10.60 6.25 -10.63
C MET A 181 10.32 5.56 -11.96
N ILE A 182 10.40 6.27 -13.09
CA ILE A 182 10.22 5.69 -14.43
C ILE A 182 11.31 4.65 -14.74
N THR A 183 12.56 4.89 -14.35
CA THR A 183 13.63 3.89 -14.52
C THR A 183 13.39 2.62 -13.71
N TRP A 184 12.65 2.69 -12.61
CA TRP A 184 12.22 1.53 -11.84
C TRP A 184 11.02 0.83 -12.48
N LEU A 185 9.95 1.57 -12.76
CA LEU A 185 8.69 1.01 -13.28
C LEU A 185 8.86 0.35 -14.66
N PHE A 186 9.68 0.93 -15.53
CA PHE A 186 9.89 0.41 -16.89
C PHE A 186 11.03 -0.61 -16.98
N SER A 187 11.78 -0.83 -15.90
CA SER A 187 12.56 -2.06 -15.76
C SER A 187 11.64 -3.25 -15.49
N ASP A 188 12.17 -4.47 -15.49
CA ASP A 188 11.36 -5.66 -15.19
C ASP A 188 10.79 -5.66 -13.75
N ARG A 189 11.28 -4.79 -12.86
CA ARG A 189 10.68 -4.58 -11.53
C ARG A 189 9.21 -4.13 -11.57
N GLY A 190 8.74 -3.58 -12.70
CA GLY A 190 7.32 -3.24 -12.91
C GLY A 190 6.39 -4.42 -13.21
N THR A 191 6.95 -5.60 -13.45
CA THR A 191 6.23 -6.84 -13.78
C THR A 191 6.79 -8.02 -12.97
N PRO A 192 6.62 -8.01 -11.63
CA PRO A 192 7.14 -9.07 -10.77
C PRO A 192 6.49 -10.42 -11.10
N LYS A 193 7.28 -11.49 -11.02
CA LYS A 193 6.86 -12.86 -11.31
C LYS A 193 5.93 -13.43 -10.24
N SER A 194 6.08 -12.98 -9.01
CA SER A 194 5.29 -13.41 -7.86
C SER A 194 5.35 -12.32 -6.80
N TYR A 195 4.28 -12.15 -6.02
CA TYR A 195 4.37 -11.32 -4.82
C TYR A 195 5.46 -11.79 -3.86
N ARG A 196 5.76 -13.10 -3.83
CA ARG A 196 6.78 -13.73 -2.99
C ARG A 196 8.23 -13.42 -3.42
N MET A 197 8.40 -12.85 -4.61
CA MET A 197 9.67 -12.63 -5.30
C MET A 197 9.89 -11.16 -5.67
N GLN A 198 9.31 -10.23 -4.90
CA GLN A 198 9.55 -8.80 -5.04
C GLN A 198 10.05 -8.22 -3.71
N GLU A 199 10.81 -7.14 -3.78
CA GLU A 199 11.13 -6.34 -2.60
C GLU A 199 9.91 -5.53 -2.14
N GLY A 200 10.01 -4.96 -0.95
CA GLY A 200 9.09 -3.96 -0.44
C GLY A 200 9.86 -2.81 0.20
N PHE A 201 9.30 -1.62 0.16
CA PHE A 201 9.95 -0.42 0.65
C PHE A 201 8.91 0.48 1.32
N GLY A 202 9.28 1.07 2.46
CA GLY A 202 8.46 2.11 3.09
C GLY A 202 8.36 3.39 2.25
N VAL A 203 9.29 3.57 1.30
CA VAL A 203 9.50 4.75 0.44
C VAL A 203 9.88 6.00 1.22
N ASN A 204 8.97 6.48 2.06
CA ASN A 204 9.15 7.66 2.88
C ASN A 204 10.17 7.41 3.99
N THR A 205 10.76 8.51 4.45
CA THR A 205 11.58 8.53 5.66
C THR A 205 10.68 8.63 6.89
N TYR A 206 10.87 7.76 7.87
CA TYR A 206 10.20 7.81 9.17
C TYR A 206 11.20 8.21 10.24
N VAL A 207 10.72 8.44 11.46
CA VAL A 207 11.58 8.70 12.61
C VAL A 207 11.43 7.56 13.60
N TRP A 208 12.55 7.02 14.08
CA TRP A 208 12.60 6.12 15.22
C TRP A 208 13.06 6.88 16.47
N VAL A 209 12.37 6.65 17.59
CA VAL A 209 12.63 7.33 18.87
C VAL A 209 12.83 6.30 19.97
N ASN A 210 13.99 6.31 20.62
CA ASN A 210 14.32 5.38 21.70
C ASN A 210 13.72 5.80 23.06
N ALA A 211 13.99 5.04 24.12
CA ALA A 211 13.48 5.31 25.47
C ALA A 211 14.01 6.62 26.10
N GLU A 212 15.13 7.14 25.60
CA GLU A 212 15.77 8.40 26.05
C GLU A 212 15.28 9.61 25.24
N GLY A 213 14.39 9.40 24.25
CA GLY A 213 13.93 10.46 23.35
C GLY A 213 14.90 10.80 22.22
N LYS A 214 15.98 10.02 22.04
CA LYS A 214 16.90 10.17 20.92
C LYS A 214 16.22 9.71 19.65
N ALA A 215 16.29 10.53 18.60
CA ALA A 215 15.63 10.31 17.34
C ALA A 215 16.62 10.09 16.20
N MET A 216 16.24 9.26 15.24
CA MET A 216 16.96 9.05 13.99
C MET A 216 16.00 8.81 12.84
N TYR A 217 16.43 9.12 11.62
CA TYR A 217 15.66 8.78 10.44
C TYR A 217 15.80 7.30 10.08
N ALA A 218 14.71 6.71 9.60
CA ALA A 218 14.63 5.31 9.22
C ALA A 218 13.93 5.13 7.86
N LYS A 219 14.49 4.30 6.98
CA LYS A 219 13.82 3.77 5.78
C LYS A 219 13.69 2.25 5.86
N TYR A 220 12.50 1.73 5.56
CA TYR A 220 12.19 0.31 5.65
C TYR A 220 12.36 -0.41 4.31
N HIS A 221 12.88 -1.64 4.38
CA HIS A 221 13.13 -2.53 3.26
C HIS A 221 12.69 -3.96 3.59
N TRP A 222 11.87 -4.58 2.74
CA TRP A 222 11.53 -5.99 2.79
C TRP A 222 12.31 -6.72 1.72
N LYS A 223 13.14 -7.68 2.12
CA LYS A 223 13.91 -8.54 1.21
C LYS A 223 13.23 -9.91 1.11
N PRO A 224 12.77 -10.35 -0.07
CA PRO A 224 12.11 -11.64 -0.23
C PRO A 224 13.13 -12.77 -0.07
N LYS A 225 12.79 -13.81 0.70
CA LYS A 225 13.67 -14.98 0.87
C LYS A 225 14.00 -15.70 -0.44
N LEU A 226 13.06 -15.67 -1.39
CA LEU A 226 13.21 -16.31 -2.70
C LEU A 226 14.05 -15.48 -3.69
N GLY A 227 14.51 -14.29 -3.29
CA GLY A 227 15.14 -13.34 -4.18
C GLY A 227 14.14 -12.61 -5.08
N VAL A 228 14.65 -11.70 -5.91
CA VAL A 228 13.82 -10.90 -6.81
C VAL A 228 13.74 -11.56 -8.18
N HIS A 229 12.53 -11.85 -8.64
CA HIS A 229 12.28 -12.43 -9.97
C HIS A 229 11.13 -11.70 -10.65
N ASN A 230 11.32 -11.42 -11.93
CA ASN A 230 10.37 -10.69 -12.76
C ASN A 230 10.05 -11.46 -14.04
N ILE A 231 9.02 -11.03 -14.75
CA ILE A 231 8.66 -11.50 -16.09
C ILE A 231 8.80 -10.35 -17.08
N ASP A 232 9.15 -10.65 -18.33
CA ASP A 232 9.18 -9.66 -19.40
C ASP A 232 7.78 -9.16 -19.78
N ARG A 233 7.70 -8.11 -20.61
CA ARG A 233 6.42 -7.53 -21.02
C ARG A 233 5.54 -8.46 -21.85
N HIS A 234 6.12 -9.40 -22.60
CA HIS A 234 5.37 -10.30 -23.47
C HIS A 234 4.65 -11.36 -22.63
N GLU A 235 5.36 -11.94 -21.67
CA GLU A 235 4.80 -12.88 -20.71
C GLU A 235 3.77 -12.20 -19.81
N ALA A 236 4.07 -10.98 -19.34
CA ALA A 236 3.13 -10.16 -18.56
C ALA A 236 1.82 -9.91 -19.29
N ALA A 237 1.87 -9.51 -20.58
CA ALA A 237 0.69 -9.28 -21.40
C ALA A 237 -0.10 -10.57 -21.68
N ARG A 238 0.61 -11.68 -21.95
CA ARG A 238 -0.01 -13.00 -22.18
C ARG A 238 -0.77 -13.47 -20.93
N LEU A 239 -0.15 -13.38 -19.75
CA LEU A 239 -0.78 -13.74 -18.49
C LEU A 239 -1.94 -12.81 -18.14
N ALA A 240 -1.85 -11.52 -18.45
CA ALA A 240 -2.93 -10.58 -18.19
C ALA A 240 -4.25 -10.95 -18.91
N GLY A 241 -4.15 -11.57 -20.09
CA GLY A 241 -5.29 -12.11 -20.81
C GLY A 241 -5.67 -13.54 -20.43
N GLY A 242 -4.68 -14.41 -20.19
CA GLY A 242 -4.89 -15.84 -19.95
C GLY A 242 -5.21 -16.25 -18.52
N ASP A 243 -4.63 -15.57 -17.52
CA ASP A 243 -4.89 -15.75 -16.09
C ASP A 243 -4.72 -14.39 -15.37
N PRO A 244 -5.74 -13.52 -15.37
CA PRO A 244 -5.65 -12.19 -14.76
C PRO A 244 -5.48 -12.22 -13.23
N ASP A 245 -5.61 -13.40 -12.60
CA ASP A 245 -5.44 -13.64 -11.17
C ASP A 245 -4.12 -14.36 -10.85
N TYR A 246 -3.15 -14.36 -11.77
CA TYR A 246 -1.91 -15.14 -11.67
C TYR A 246 -1.13 -14.93 -10.36
N LEU A 247 -0.87 -13.68 -9.94
CA LEU A 247 -0.09 -13.41 -8.72
C LEU A 247 -0.91 -13.70 -7.45
N THR A 248 -2.21 -13.45 -7.51
CA THR A 248 -3.17 -13.77 -6.44
C THR A 248 -3.23 -15.27 -6.22
N ARG A 249 -3.33 -16.05 -7.30
CA ARG A 249 -3.36 -17.51 -7.30
C ARG A 249 -2.03 -18.09 -6.79
N ASP A 250 -0.89 -17.59 -7.27
CA ASP A 250 0.43 -18.02 -6.80
C ASP A 250 0.58 -17.87 -5.27
N LEU A 251 0.20 -16.71 -4.72
CA LEU A 251 0.24 -16.47 -3.28
C LEU A 251 -0.69 -17.43 -2.52
N TRP A 252 -1.95 -17.54 -2.98
CA TRP A 252 -2.96 -18.37 -2.35
C TRP A 252 -2.56 -19.85 -2.34
N ASP A 253 -2.20 -20.39 -3.51
CA ASP A 253 -1.89 -21.81 -3.69
C ASP A 253 -0.63 -22.21 -2.91
N THR A 254 0.38 -21.32 -2.86
CA THR A 254 1.58 -21.53 -2.03
C THR A 254 1.21 -21.70 -0.55
N ILE A 255 0.40 -20.80 -0.01
CA ILE A 255 0.02 -20.89 1.41
C ILE A 255 -0.93 -22.07 1.65
N ALA A 256 -1.81 -22.37 0.69
CA ALA A 256 -2.74 -23.49 0.78
C ALA A 256 -2.03 -24.86 0.74
N SER A 257 -0.88 -24.96 0.06
CA SER A 257 -0.04 -26.17 0.06
C SER A 257 0.76 -26.35 1.36
N GLY A 258 0.69 -25.39 2.28
CA GLY A 258 1.42 -25.40 3.54
C GLY A 258 2.82 -24.80 3.46
N GLU A 259 3.20 -24.20 2.32
CA GLU A 259 4.45 -23.45 2.20
C GLU A 259 4.33 -22.05 2.83
N GLU A 260 5.42 -21.59 3.44
CA GLU A 260 5.50 -20.26 4.04
C GLU A 260 6.10 -19.25 3.07
N VAL A 261 5.56 -18.03 3.04
CA VAL A 261 6.14 -16.89 2.31
C VAL A 261 6.92 -16.02 3.28
N GLU A 262 8.21 -15.82 3.02
CA GLU A 262 9.12 -15.15 3.97
C GLU A 262 9.75 -13.87 3.38
N TYR A 263 9.79 -12.82 4.20
CA TYR A 263 10.55 -11.60 3.93
C TYR A 263 11.37 -11.20 5.16
N GLU A 264 12.57 -10.68 4.94
CA GLU A 264 13.38 -10.06 5.98
C GLU A 264 13.16 -8.54 5.99
N LEU A 265 12.80 -8.00 7.15
CA LEU A 265 12.79 -6.57 7.38
C LEU A 265 14.22 -6.10 7.61
N ASN A 266 14.64 -5.14 6.80
CA ASN A 266 15.86 -4.39 6.92
C ASN A 266 15.53 -2.90 7.06
N VAL A 267 16.39 -2.15 7.73
CA VAL A 267 16.28 -0.69 7.83
C VAL A 267 17.59 -0.01 7.46
N GLN A 268 17.49 1.15 6.84
CA GLN A 268 18.60 2.12 6.80
C GLN A 268 18.35 3.16 7.88
N LEU A 269 19.40 3.54 8.60
CA LEU A 269 19.33 4.53 9.68
C LEU A 269 20.26 5.71 9.37
N MET A 270 19.77 6.93 9.59
CA MET A 270 20.52 8.17 9.40
C MET A 270 20.35 9.05 10.63
N ASP A 271 21.44 9.61 11.15
CA ASP A 271 21.35 10.64 12.19
C ASP A 271 20.67 11.88 11.59
N ILE A 272 19.72 12.47 12.32
CA ILE A 272 19.00 13.66 11.84
C ILE A 272 19.99 14.82 11.59
N ALA A 273 21.09 14.90 12.35
CA ALA A 273 22.13 15.89 12.12
C ALA A 273 22.90 15.71 10.79
N ASP A 274 22.77 14.55 10.14
CA ASP A 274 23.39 14.26 8.84
C ASP A 274 22.51 14.66 7.65
N GLU A 275 21.27 15.10 7.89
CA GLU A 275 20.30 15.46 6.85
C GLU A 275 20.88 16.48 5.86
N LEU A 276 21.40 17.60 6.37
CA LEU A 276 21.96 18.69 5.56
C LEU A 276 23.35 18.39 4.99
N LYS A 277 23.93 17.23 5.30
CA LYS A 277 25.24 16.80 4.78
C LYS A 277 25.13 16.02 3.47
N GLN A 278 23.91 15.65 3.08
CA GLN A 278 23.66 14.87 1.87
C GLN A 278 23.56 15.75 0.62
N ASN A 279 23.87 15.18 -0.54
CA ASN A 279 23.67 15.81 -1.87
C ASN A 279 22.25 15.59 -2.42
N PHE A 280 21.38 14.96 -1.63
CA PHE A 280 19.95 14.80 -1.85
C PHE A 280 19.24 15.15 -0.54
N ASP A 281 17.95 15.46 -0.59
CA ASP A 281 17.16 15.64 0.62
C ASP A 281 16.65 14.27 1.11
N PRO A 282 17.01 13.79 2.33
CA PRO A 282 16.56 12.50 2.84
C PRO A 282 15.05 12.37 2.98
N LEU A 283 14.31 13.49 2.98
CA LEU A 283 12.86 13.56 3.06
C LEU A 283 12.19 13.64 1.67
N ASP A 284 12.97 13.63 0.59
CA ASP A 284 12.48 13.54 -0.78
C ASP A 284 12.12 12.07 -1.12
N ALA A 285 10.82 11.78 -1.23
CA ALA A 285 10.31 10.46 -1.60
C ALA A 285 10.71 9.99 -3.02
N THR A 286 11.28 10.86 -3.85
CA THR A 286 11.85 10.51 -5.16
C THR A 286 13.31 10.04 -5.08
N LYS A 287 13.88 9.95 -3.87
CA LYS A 287 15.29 9.58 -3.64
C LYS A 287 15.46 8.31 -2.82
N THR A 288 16.42 7.48 -3.22
CA THR A 288 16.97 6.40 -2.39
C THR A 288 18.11 6.91 -1.52
N TRP A 289 18.40 6.21 -0.43
CA TRP A 289 19.61 6.42 0.33
C TRP A 289 20.68 5.43 -0.13
N PRO A 290 21.89 5.89 -0.51
CA PRO A 290 22.95 5.00 -0.98
C PRO A 290 23.31 3.94 0.08
N GLU A 291 23.24 2.65 -0.28
CA GLU A 291 23.50 1.54 0.65
C GLU A 291 24.97 1.46 1.10
N ASP A 292 25.90 2.06 0.37
CA ASP A 292 27.31 2.19 0.76
C ASP A 292 27.52 3.19 1.91
N LYS A 293 26.66 4.22 2.00
CA LYS A 293 26.68 5.23 3.07
C LYS A 293 25.77 4.85 4.24
N PHE A 294 24.60 4.31 3.94
CA PHE A 294 23.59 3.92 4.90
C PHE A 294 23.26 2.44 4.69
N PRO A 295 24.06 1.51 5.24
CA PRO A 295 23.90 0.10 5.00
C PRO A 295 22.61 -0.44 5.58
N LEU A 296 22.09 -1.50 4.97
CA LEU A 296 20.93 -2.23 5.47
C LEU A 296 21.28 -2.95 6.78
N MET A 297 20.47 -2.67 7.81
CA MET A 297 20.51 -3.35 9.09
C MET A 297 19.35 -4.34 9.18
N PRO A 298 19.61 -5.66 9.29
CA PRO A 298 18.56 -6.65 9.49
C PRO A 298 17.86 -6.45 10.84
N VAL A 299 16.53 -6.37 10.81
CA VAL A 299 15.68 -6.17 11.99
C VAL A 299 14.97 -7.46 12.40
N GLY A 300 14.37 -8.17 11.45
CA GLY A 300 13.57 -9.35 11.76
C GLY A 300 13.01 -10.00 10.51
N LYS A 301 12.17 -11.02 10.72
CA LYS A 301 11.51 -11.73 9.62
C LYS A 301 10.00 -11.72 9.75
N MET A 302 9.34 -11.64 8.60
CA MET A 302 7.91 -11.83 8.44
C MET A 302 7.65 -13.13 7.70
N VAL A 303 6.64 -13.87 8.16
CA VAL A 303 6.22 -15.15 7.59
C VAL A 303 4.72 -15.12 7.35
N LEU A 304 4.27 -15.27 6.11
CA LEU A 304 2.86 -15.44 5.74
C LEU A 304 2.55 -16.91 5.60
N ASN A 305 1.56 -17.38 6.34
CA ASN A 305 1.31 -18.82 6.50
C ASN A 305 -0.17 -19.19 6.61
N ARG A 306 -1.09 -18.24 6.40
CA ARG A 306 -2.52 -18.52 6.40
C ARG A 306 -3.28 -17.61 5.44
N ASN A 307 -4.03 -18.22 4.53
CA ASN A 307 -4.95 -17.51 3.65
C ASN A 307 -6.14 -16.93 4.42
N PRO A 308 -6.78 -15.86 3.92
CA PRO A 308 -8.03 -15.38 4.48
C PRO A 308 -9.13 -16.43 4.28
N GLU A 309 -10.02 -16.56 5.26
CA GLU A 309 -11.20 -17.43 5.18
C GLU A 309 -12.28 -16.81 4.25
N ASN A 310 -12.40 -15.49 4.26
CA ASN A 310 -13.28 -14.74 3.39
C ASN A 310 -12.58 -13.51 2.81
N PHE A 311 -12.37 -13.51 1.49
CA PHE A 311 -11.70 -12.41 0.78
C PHE A 311 -12.35 -11.05 1.07
N PHE A 312 -13.69 -10.96 1.06
CA PHE A 312 -14.37 -9.69 1.26
C PHE A 312 -14.20 -9.16 2.69
N ALA A 313 -14.42 -10.00 3.70
CA ALA A 313 -14.34 -9.63 5.11
C ALA A 313 -12.93 -9.29 5.58
N GLU A 314 -11.90 -9.89 4.96
CA GLU A 314 -10.53 -9.75 5.40
C GLU A 314 -9.67 -8.93 4.42
N VAL A 315 -9.66 -9.26 3.12
CA VAL A 315 -8.81 -8.55 2.14
C VAL A 315 -9.47 -7.25 1.67
N GLU A 316 -10.73 -7.31 1.24
CA GLU A 316 -11.43 -6.13 0.72
C GLU A 316 -11.65 -5.11 1.84
N GLN A 317 -12.11 -5.55 3.01
CA GLN A 317 -12.40 -4.67 4.15
C GLN A 317 -11.18 -4.26 5.00
N ALA A 318 -9.99 -4.82 4.76
CA ALA A 318 -8.78 -4.35 5.42
C ALA A 318 -8.51 -2.86 5.13
N ALA A 319 -8.24 -2.10 6.18
CA ALA A 319 -7.86 -0.70 6.12
C ALA A 319 -6.44 -0.55 6.67
N PHE A 320 -5.54 -0.07 5.81
CA PHE A 320 -4.18 0.28 6.18
C PHE A 320 -4.06 1.80 6.19
N CYS A 321 -3.26 2.36 7.09
CA CYS A 321 -3.05 3.80 7.17
C CYS A 321 -1.65 4.09 7.70
N PRO A 322 -0.78 4.84 6.99
CA PRO A 322 0.53 5.19 7.52
C PRO A 322 0.45 6.02 8.81
N ALA A 323 -0.71 6.62 9.13
CA ALA A 323 -0.94 7.28 10.42
C ALA A 323 -1.19 6.33 11.59
N SER A 324 -1.38 5.03 11.34
CA SER A 324 -1.41 3.99 12.37
C SER A 324 0.02 3.77 12.88
N ILE A 325 0.46 4.60 13.81
CA ILE A 325 1.77 4.53 14.46
C ILE A 325 1.65 4.07 15.92
N VAL A 326 2.76 3.57 16.45
CA VAL A 326 2.91 3.14 17.85
C VAL A 326 4.05 3.91 18.51
N PRO A 327 4.10 4.02 19.85
CA PRO A 327 5.19 4.71 20.53
C PRO A 327 6.57 4.26 20.04
N GLY A 328 7.45 5.23 19.75
CA GLY A 328 8.79 4.96 19.24
C GLY A 328 8.94 5.01 17.72
N ILE A 329 7.84 5.21 16.98
CA ILE A 329 7.85 5.50 15.55
C ILE A 329 7.04 6.78 15.31
N GLU A 330 7.65 7.76 14.65
CA GLU A 330 7.08 9.07 14.35
C GLU A 330 7.20 9.39 12.85
N PHE A 331 6.52 10.45 12.40
CA PHE A 331 6.64 10.96 11.03
C PHE A 331 7.87 11.87 10.88
N SER A 332 8.48 11.86 9.70
CA SER A 332 9.40 12.92 9.29
C SER A 332 8.62 14.05 8.59
N ASP A 333 9.33 15.11 8.18
CA ASP A 333 8.75 16.23 7.42
C ASP A 333 8.65 15.95 5.91
N ASP A 334 8.79 14.70 5.48
CA ASP A 334 8.52 14.26 4.11
C ASP A 334 7.11 14.68 3.68
N LYS A 335 7.03 15.58 2.69
CA LYS A 335 5.78 16.21 2.25
C LYS A 335 4.78 15.22 1.66
N LEU A 336 5.26 14.12 1.08
CA LEU A 336 4.40 13.05 0.59
C LEU A 336 3.83 12.27 1.79
N LEU A 337 4.67 11.90 2.76
CA LEU A 337 4.24 11.20 3.96
C LEU A 337 3.19 12.01 4.73
N GLN A 338 3.45 13.29 4.95
CA GLN A 338 2.56 14.19 5.69
C GLN A 338 1.13 14.20 5.12
N GLY A 339 0.94 14.40 3.81
CA GLY A 339 -0.41 14.36 3.22
C GLY A 339 -1.06 12.96 3.26
N ARG A 340 -0.25 11.89 3.21
CA ARG A 340 -0.76 10.51 3.36
C ARG A 340 -1.35 10.26 4.75
N THR A 341 -0.82 10.88 5.81
CA THR A 341 -1.35 10.69 7.18
C THR A 341 -2.83 11.09 7.31
N PHE A 342 -3.27 12.08 6.54
CA PHE A 342 -4.68 12.48 6.45
C PHE A 342 -5.51 11.53 5.57
N SER A 343 -5.05 11.32 4.33
CA SER A 343 -5.86 10.74 3.25
C SER A 343 -6.40 9.34 3.56
N TYR A 344 -5.59 8.48 4.19
CA TYR A 344 -5.94 7.07 4.36
C TYR A 344 -7.12 6.87 5.32
N ASN A 345 -7.15 7.60 6.44
CA ASN A 345 -8.26 7.53 7.38
C ASN A 345 -9.53 8.14 6.78
N ASP A 346 -9.40 9.26 6.06
CA ASP A 346 -10.52 9.92 5.39
C ASP A 346 -11.21 9.00 4.37
N THR A 347 -10.43 8.40 3.46
CA THR A 347 -11.00 7.51 2.44
C THR A 347 -11.66 6.26 3.02
N GLN A 348 -11.22 5.76 4.20
CA GLN A 348 -11.92 4.64 4.85
C GLN A 348 -13.31 5.02 5.35
N ARG A 349 -13.50 6.25 5.81
CA ARG A 349 -14.82 6.71 6.28
C ARG A 349 -15.84 6.72 5.16
N TYR A 350 -15.40 6.99 3.93
CA TYR A 350 -16.23 6.84 2.73
C TYR A 350 -16.41 5.38 2.31
N ARG A 351 -15.32 4.61 2.27
CA ARG A 351 -15.29 3.25 1.71
C ARG A 351 -15.97 2.20 2.58
N LEU A 352 -15.77 2.28 3.89
CA LEU A 352 -16.16 1.27 4.89
C LEU A 352 -17.13 1.82 5.95
N GLY A 353 -17.15 3.13 6.15
CA GLY A 353 -17.98 3.80 7.15
C GLY A 353 -17.18 4.28 8.36
N ALA A 354 -17.86 5.06 9.22
CA ALA A 354 -17.23 5.74 10.35
C ALA A 354 -16.57 4.79 11.37
N ASN A 355 -17.14 3.60 11.57
CA ASN A 355 -16.70 2.60 12.55
C ASN A 355 -15.82 1.49 11.95
N TYR A 356 -15.14 1.72 10.83
CA TYR A 356 -14.37 0.69 10.10
C TYR A 356 -13.29 -0.03 10.94
N LEU A 357 -12.80 0.59 12.03
CA LEU A 357 -11.85 0.00 12.97
C LEU A 357 -12.46 -1.11 13.84
N GLN A 358 -13.78 -1.27 13.85
CA GLN A 358 -14.46 -2.33 14.59
C GLN A 358 -14.60 -3.63 13.77
N LEU A 359 -14.40 -3.55 12.46
CA LEU A 359 -14.35 -4.73 11.59
C LEU A 359 -13.22 -5.64 12.07
N SER A 360 -13.48 -6.95 12.12
CA SER A 360 -12.57 -7.92 12.76
C SER A 360 -11.13 -7.85 12.26
N ILE A 361 -10.92 -7.61 10.96
CA ILE A 361 -9.58 -7.51 10.38
C ILE A 361 -8.84 -6.21 10.73
N ASN A 362 -9.57 -5.13 11.06
CA ASN A 362 -8.99 -3.83 11.37
C ASN A 362 -8.82 -3.60 12.88
N ARG A 363 -9.57 -4.33 13.69
CA ARG A 363 -9.60 -4.18 15.14
C ARG A 363 -8.23 -4.52 15.73
N PRO A 364 -7.66 -3.67 16.61
CA PRO A 364 -6.46 -4.04 17.34
C PRO A 364 -6.74 -5.23 18.27
N LEU A 365 -5.70 -6.00 18.59
CA LEU A 365 -5.80 -7.12 19.53
C LEU A 365 -5.77 -6.68 20.99
N VAL A 366 -5.39 -5.42 21.24
CA VAL A 366 -5.42 -4.80 22.57
C VAL A 366 -6.77 -4.13 22.84
N PRO A 367 -7.15 -3.94 24.12
CA PRO A 367 -8.34 -3.18 24.47
C PRO A 367 -8.34 -1.77 23.85
N VAL A 368 -9.51 -1.32 23.39
CA VAL A 368 -9.74 0.05 22.91
C VAL A 368 -10.71 0.72 23.86
N ASP A 369 -10.22 1.67 24.65
CA ASP A 369 -11.00 2.37 25.66
C ASP A 369 -10.83 3.89 25.45
N ASN A 370 -11.90 4.55 25.02
CA ASN A 370 -11.93 5.99 24.74
C ASN A 370 -13.38 6.52 24.79
N ASN A 371 -13.53 7.81 24.51
CA ASN A 371 -14.79 8.54 24.62
C ASN A 371 -15.55 8.71 23.28
N GLN A 372 -15.11 8.11 22.17
CA GLN A 372 -15.80 8.19 20.88
C GLN A 372 -17.04 7.27 20.88
N ARG A 373 -18.19 7.76 20.36
CA ARG A 373 -19.48 7.03 20.39
C ARG A 373 -20.22 7.12 19.05
N ASP A 374 -21.26 6.29 18.92
CA ASP A 374 -22.24 6.28 17.83
C ASP A 374 -21.63 5.98 16.44
N GLY A 375 -22.14 6.63 15.39
CA GLY A 375 -21.77 6.37 14.00
C GLY A 375 -22.50 5.17 13.37
N ALA A 376 -22.57 5.15 12.04
CA ALA A 376 -23.21 4.07 11.30
C ALA A 376 -22.57 2.71 11.60
N MET A 377 -23.41 1.67 11.71
CA MET A 377 -23.00 0.28 12.00
C MET A 377 -22.10 0.14 13.25
N GLN A 378 -22.40 0.93 14.29
CA GLN A 378 -21.77 0.79 15.61
C GLN A 378 -21.98 -0.63 16.16
N SER A 379 -20.89 -1.36 16.38
CA SER A 379 -20.87 -2.75 16.85
C SER A 379 -20.00 -2.97 18.09
N GLY A 380 -19.29 -1.93 18.53
CA GLY A 380 -18.50 -1.94 19.76
C GLY A 380 -19.38 -1.97 21.00
N SER A 381 -18.86 -2.56 22.07
CA SER A 381 -19.53 -2.59 23.37
C SER A 381 -19.07 -1.42 24.24
N PHE A 382 -19.95 -0.45 24.44
CA PHE A 382 -19.72 0.71 25.32
C PHE A 382 -20.78 0.73 26.41
N SER A 383 -20.42 1.13 27.62
CA SER A 383 -21.34 1.16 28.77
C SER A 383 -21.01 2.32 29.71
N GLY A 384 -21.92 2.61 30.63
CA GLY A 384 -21.75 3.65 31.63
C GLY A 384 -22.23 5.04 31.18
N PRO A 385 -22.26 6.02 32.11
CA PRO A 385 -22.89 7.32 31.90
C PRO A 385 -21.97 8.37 31.26
N VAL A 386 -20.72 8.03 30.92
CA VAL A 386 -19.68 8.98 30.50
C VAL A 386 -19.14 8.67 29.10
N ASN A 387 -18.97 9.73 28.32
CA ASN A 387 -18.32 9.75 27.01
C ASN A 387 -17.50 11.04 26.83
N TYR A 388 -16.93 11.58 27.91
CA TYR A 388 -16.14 12.80 27.91
C TYR A 388 -15.08 12.77 29.01
N GLU A 389 -14.07 13.62 28.88
CA GLU A 389 -13.04 13.87 29.89
C GLU A 389 -12.71 15.37 30.00
N PRO A 390 -12.24 15.86 31.17
CA PRO A 390 -12.20 15.13 32.45
C PRO A 390 -13.61 14.88 33.01
N ASN A 391 -13.79 13.83 33.82
CA ASN A 391 -15.08 13.47 34.42
C ASN A 391 -14.92 12.95 35.85
N SER A 392 -15.93 13.16 36.71
CA SER A 392 -16.00 12.55 38.05
C SER A 392 -16.97 11.37 38.14
N LEU A 393 -17.95 11.28 37.23
CA LEU A 393 -19.01 10.27 37.24
C LEU A 393 -18.51 8.85 36.97
N ALA A 394 -17.39 8.70 36.27
CA ALA A 394 -16.69 7.42 36.07
C ALA A 394 -15.32 7.40 36.76
N GLY A 395 -15.09 8.27 37.75
CA GLY A 395 -13.81 8.33 38.48
C GLY A 395 -12.63 8.76 37.60
N GLY A 396 -12.86 9.52 36.53
CA GLY A 396 -11.82 9.96 35.60
C GLY A 396 -11.41 8.92 34.54
N MET A 397 -12.16 7.82 34.40
CA MET A 397 -11.88 6.77 33.42
C MET A 397 -12.58 7.00 32.07
N PRO A 398 -12.02 6.50 30.95
CA PRO A 398 -10.61 6.07 30.83
C PRO A 398 -9.67 7.25 31.05
N MET A 399 -8.55 7.00 31.74
CA MET A 399 -7.56 8.03 32.10
C MET A 399 -6.44 8.13 31.07
N GLU A 400 -5.77 9.28 31.03
CA GLU A 400 -4.52 9.45 30.28
C GLU A 400 -3.46 8.44 30.74
N ALA A 401 -2.77 7.82 29.78
CA ALA A 401 -1.63 6.96 30.08
C ALA A 401 -0.45 7.80 30.63
N PRO A 402 0.42 7.24 31.51
CA PRO A 402 1.61 7.94 31.97
C PRO A 402 2.47 8.43 30.79
N ALA A 403 2.91 9.69 30.86
CA ALA A 403 3.79 10.24 29.83
C ALA A 403 5.10 9.44 29.77
N GLY A 404 5.41 8.86 28.61
CA GLY A 404 6.74 8.35 28.32
C GLY A 404 7.70 9.48 27.94
N THR A 405 8.96 9.16 27.70
CA THR A 405 9.93 10.12 27.15
C THR A 405 9.52 10.48 25.72
N SER A 406 9.05 11.70 25.52
CA SER A 406 8.72 12.24 24.19
C SER A 406 9.94 12.88 23.55
N ARG A 407 10.07 12.76 22.23
CA ARG A 407 11.03 13.58 21.49
C ARG A 407 10.59 15.04 21.57
N VAL A 408 11.49 15.92 21.99
CA VAL A 408 11.28 17.37 21.96
C VAL A 408 12.20 17.96 20.90
N TYR A 409 11.63 18.69 19.95
CA TYR A 409 12.37 19.35 18.89
C TYR A 409 11.76 20.69 18.53
N ARG A 410 12.58 21.61 18.01
CA ARG A 410 12.16 22.95 17.58
C ARG A 410 11.98 22.95 16.07
N VAL A 411 10.89 23.54 15.62
CA VAL A 411 10.63 23.86 14.20
C VAL A 411 10.63 25.38 14.06
N GLU A 412 11.29 25.90 13.02
CA GLU A 412 11.38 27.33 12.73
C GLU A 412 11.34 27.54 11.21
N GLY A 413 10.63 28.58 10.76
CA GLY A 413 10.54 28.93 9.34
C GLY A 413 9.34 29.80 9.01
N GLU A 414 9.27 30.22 7.75
CA GLU A 414 8.11 30.93 7.20
C GLU A 414 7.01 29.94 6.77
N VAL A 415 5.75 30.27 7.03
CA VAL A 415 4.61 29.51 6.48
C VAL A 415 4.47 29.85 4.99
N THR A 416 4.82 28.91 4.11
CA THR A 416 4.87 29.15 2.66
C THR A 416 4.58 27.89 1.83
N ARG A 417 4.29 28.07 0.54
CA ARG A 417 4.26 27.00 -0.48
C ARG A 417 5.50 27.11 -1.34
N ARG A 418 6.48 26.24 -1.13
CA ARG A 418 7.78 26.29 -1.82
C ARG A 418 8.23 24.91 -2.30
N LYS A 419 8.84 24.87 -3.50
CA LYS A 419 9.57 23.69 -4.01
C LYS A 419 10.76 23.38 -3.10
N MET A 420 11.17 22.11 -3.03
CA MET A 420 12.39 21.72 -2.32
C MET A 420 13.63 22.37 -2.96
N GLY A 421 14.63 22.69 -2.13
CA GLY A 421 15.84 23.40 -2.57
C GLY A 421 16.77 22.53 -3.41
N ILE A 422 16.99 21.28 -3.00
CA ILE A 422 17.80 20.30 -3.73
C ILE A 422 16.83 19.30 -4.38
N THR A 423 16.60 19.45 -5.68
CA THR A 423 15.67 18.55 -6.40
C THR A 423 16.41 17.38 -7.03
N ASN A 424 17.52 17.67 -7.72
CA ASN A 424 18.36 16.65 -8.37
C ASN A 424 17.53 15.54 -9.05
N ASP A 425 16.75 15.94 -10.06
CA ASP A 425 15.70 15.09 -10.64
C ASP A 425 16.26 13.89 -11.44
N PHE A 426 17.54 13.93 -11.83
CA PHE A 426 18.09 13.09 -12.88
C PHE A 426 19.25 12.18 -12.47
N GLU A 427 20.07 12.56 -11.48
CA GLU A 427 21.31 11.84 -11.14
C GLU A 427 21.05 10.37 -10.78
N GLN A 428 20.14 10.10 -9.82
CA GLN A 428 19.81 8.74 -9.40
C GLN A 428 19.13 7.91 -10.50
N ALA A 429 18.41 8.56 -11.42
CA ALA A 429 17.82 7.87 -12.57
C ALA A 429 18.93 7.35 -13.50
N GLY A 430 19.95 8.17 -13.77
CA GLY A 430 21.12 7.77 -14.56
C GLY A 430 21.97 6.71 -13.87
N GLU A 431 22.24 6.88 -12.57
CA GLU A 431 22.93 5.87 -11.76
C GLU A 431 22.21 4.53 -11.80
N ARG A 432 20.88 4.56 -11.68
CA ARG A 432 20.06 3.34 -11.78
C ARG A 432 20.21 2.68 -13.14
N TYR A 433 20.07 3.43 -14.24
CA TYR A 433 20.26 2.88 -15.59
C TYR A 433 21.64 2.23 -15.75
N ARG A 434 22.71 2.89 -15.30
CA ARG A 434 24.08 2.36 -15.38
C ARG A 434 24.33 1.15 -14.47
N SER A 435 23.57 1.01 -13.39
CA SER A 435 23.65 -0.15 -12.49
C SER A 435 22.99 -1.43 -13.03
N LEU A 436 22.17 -1.32 -14.08
CA LEU A 436 21.49 -2.44 -14.70
C LEU A 436 22.46 -3.33 -15.50
N SER A 437 22.15 -4.62 -15.59
CA SER A 437 22.83 -5.49 -16.58
C SER A 437 22.50 -5.01 -18.00
N LYS A 438 23.32 -5.37 -19.00
CA LYS A 438 23.06 -4.97 -20.39
C LYS A 438 21.69 -5.44 -20.89
N MET A 439 21.28 -6.65 -20.54
CA MET A 439 19.95 -7.17 -20.85
C MET A 439 18.84 -6.36 -20.17
N ASP A 440 19.00 -5.99 -18.89
CA ASP A 440 17.99 -5.18 -18.20
C ASP A 440 17.92 -3.74 -18.73
N GLN A 441 19.04 -3.19 -19.22
CA GLN A 441 19.08 -1.90 -19.93
C GLN A 441 18.27 -1.98 -21.24
N GLU A 442 18.45 -3.06 -22.01
CA GLU A 442 17.69 -3.32 -23.24
C GLU A 442 16.19 -3.48 -22.96
N HIS A 443 15.82 -4.24 -21.93
CA HIS A 443 14.42 -4.39 -21.52
C HIS A 443 13.81 -3.04 -21.10
N LEU A 444 14.53 -2.24 -20.29
CA LEU A 444 14.06 -0.91 -19.91
C LEU A 444 13.79 -0.03 -21.14
N VAL A 445 14.72 0.00 -22.10
CA VAL A 445 14.57 0.77 -23.35
C VAL A 445 13.41 0.25 -24.19
N ASP A 446 13.30 -1.07 -24.41
CA ASP A 446 12.22 -1.67 -25.19
C ASP A 446 10.84 -1.42 -24.56
N ASN A 447 10.73 -1.52 -23.23
CA ASN A 447 9.52 -1.21 -22.49
C ASN A 447 9.11 0.25 -22.65
N LEU A 448 10.07 1.19 -22.57
CA LEU A 448 9.80 2.62 -22.79
C LEU A 448 9.34 2.89 -24.23
N ILE A 449 10.00 2.30 -25.23
CA ILE A 449 9.63 2.44 -26.64
C ILE A 449 8.21 1.91 -26.88
N ALA A 450 7.89 0.72 -26.37
CA ALA A 450 6.59 0.09 -26.54
C ALA A 450 5.44 0.96 -26.01
N ASP A 451 5.64 1.62 -24.87
CA ASP A 451 4.64 2.54 -24.31
C ASP A 451 4.59 3.88 -25.04
N LEU A 452 5.73 4.39 -25.50
CA LEU A 452 5.84 5.72 -26.13
C LEU A 452 5.48 5.72 -27.61
N MET A 453 5.55 4.61 -28.34
CA MET A 453 5.45 4.57 -29.81
C MET A 453 4.12 5.10 -30.38
N HIS A 454 3.07 5.16 -29.56
CA HIS A 454 1.75 5.68 -29.93
C HIS A 454 1.39 7.01 -29.24
N ILE A 455 2.36 7.61 -28.56
CA ILE A 455 2.22 8.88 -27.84
C ILE A 455 2.50 10.05 -28.77
N ASP A 456 1.86 11.19 -28.53
CA ASP A 456 2.05 12.37 -29.38
C ASP A 456 3.51 12.85 -29.37
N LYS A 457 4.05 13.20 -30.54
CA LYS A 457 5.47 13.58 -30.72
C LYS A 457 5.97 14.65 -29.73
N PRO A 458 5.22 15.73 -29.41
CA PRO A 458 5.69 16.73 -28.44
C PRO A 458 5.88 16.17 -27.02
N ILE A 459 5.10 15.15 -26.64
CA ILE A 459 5.27 14.46 -25.36
C ILE A 459 6.49 13.54 -25.44
N GLN A 460 6.63 12.77 -26.53
CA GLN A 460 7.80 11.91 -26.75
C GLN A 460 9.11 12.71 -26.64
N GLN A 461 9.21 13.88 -27.29
CA GLN A 461 10.38 14.76 -27.21
C GLN A 461 10.71 15.11 -25.75
N ARG A 462 9.74 15.60 -24.97
CA ARG A 462 9.96 15.97 -23.57
C ARG A 462 10.40 14.78 -22.71
N VAL A 463 9.88 13.58 -22.98
CA VAL A 463 10.31 12.35 -22.31
C VAL A 463 11.76 12.04 -22.66
N ILE A 464 12.13 12.06 -23.94
CA ILE A 464 13.51 11.86 -24.43
C ILE A 464 14.46 12.87 -23.79
N ASP A 465 14.07 14.15 -23.69
CA ASP A 465 14.88 15.20 -23.06
C ASP A 465 15.16 14.88 -21.58
N ASN A 466 14.15 14.45 -20.83
CA ASN A 466 14.30 14.09 -19.42
C ASN A 466 15.17 12.84 -19.25
N LEU A 467 15.00 11.83 -20.11
CA LEU A 467 15.83 10.63 -20.12
C LEU A 467 17.29 10.96 -20.48
N THR A 468 17.52 11.86 -21.44
CA THR A 468 18.85 12.33 -21.85
C THR A 468 19.57 13.08 -20.72
N LYS A 469 18.83 13.88 -19.94
CA LYS A 469 19.38 14.55 -18.74
C LYS A 469 19.77 13.55 -17.63
N ALA A 470 19.09 12.40 -17.55
CA ALA A 470 19.46 11.33 -16.64
C ALA A 470 20.68 10.55 -17.14
N ASP A 471 20.64 10.10 -18.39
CA ASP A 471 21.76 9.43 -19.05
C ASP A 471 21.68 9.61 -20.60
N PRO A 472 22.73 10.13 -21.25
CA PRO A 472 22.71 10.35 -22.70
C PRO A 472 22.53 9.07 -23.54
N GLU A 473 23.01 7.92 -23.07
CA GLU A 473 22.83 6.64 -23.77
C GLU A 473 21.37 6.21 -23.72
N LEU A 474 20.73 6.31 -22.54
CA LEU A 474 19.32 5.99 -22.35
C LEU A 474 18.41 6.84 -23.26
N GLY A 475 18.61 8.16 -23.26
CA GLY A 475 17.84 9.09 -24.09
C GLY A 475 17.99 8.78 -25.59
N ARG A 476 19.23 8.57 -26.06
CA ARG A 476 19.53 8.22 -27.45
C ARG A 476 18.89 6.89 -27.86
N SER A 477 19.02 5.84 -27.06
CA SER A 477 18.49 4.52 -27.40
C SER A 477 16.96 4.52 -27.51
N VAL A 478 16.26 5.28 -26.67
CA VAL A 478 14.81 5.45 -26.78
C VAL A 478 14.44 6.27 -28.04
N ALA A 479 15.17 7.35 -28.33
CA ALA A 479 14.96 8.15 -29.54
C ALA A 479 15.14 7.34 -30.83
N GLU A 480 16.24 6.56 -30.91
CA GLU A 480 16.52 5.65 -32.03
C GLU A 480 15.42 4.60 -32.21
N GLY A 481 14.97 3.99 -31.11
CA GLY A 481 13.89 2.99 -31.13
C GLY A 481 12.53 3.55 -31.57
N LEU A 482 12.23 4.81 -31.22
CA LEU A 482 11.05 5.54 -31.68
C LEU A 482 11.19 6.08 -33.12
N LYS A 483 12.39 5.99 -33.72
CA LYS A 483 12.75 6.68 -34.98
C LYS A 483 12.46 8.18 -34.90
N PHE A 484 12.77 8.76 -33.75
CA PHE A 484 12.56 10.17 -33.49
C PHE A 484 13.72 10.97 -34.13
N GLU A 485 13.41 11.86 -35.07
CA GLU A 485 14.40 12.80 -35.60
C GLU A 485 14.69 13.83 -34.51
N MET A 486 15.89 13.78 -33.93
CA MET A 486 16.35 14.79 -32.98
C MET A 486 16.57 16.10 -33.73
N GLU A 487 15.88 17.18 -33.33
CA GLU A 487 16.10 18.55 -33.82
C GLU A 487 17.42 19.14 -33.31
#